data_AF-A0A3D0RQK9-F1
#
_entry.id   AF-A0A3D0RQK9-F1
#
_cell.length_a   1.000
_cell.length_b   1.000
_cell.length_c   1.000
_cell.angle_alpha   90.00
_cell.angle_beta   90.00
_cell.angle_gamma   90.00
#
_symmetry.space_group_name_H-M   'P 1'
#
loop_
_entity.id
_entity.type
_entity.pdbx_description
1 polymer ?
#
loop_
_entity_poly.entity_id
_entity_poly.type
_entity_poly.pdbx_seq_one_letter_code
_entity_poly.pdbx_strand_id
1 'polypeptide(L)'
;GPKSVYEENAPFIQNFIFDSGLPILGICYGMQALTHALGGKVNPSSEREYGFAEIELINGRGEVISPEGRKTLPLLSSLSTVWMSHGDKVTQLPQGFISLAKSENSPYAAMGNLEKKYFGVQFHPEVHHTKNGIALIKHFVVDICNVNPSWTPNSIIDESVKKIRQQVGDNKVLAAVSGGVDSSVAAALVHKAIGDQLICMFVDTGLLRHNEGAEVASAFRDGLGAELITI
;
A
#
# COMPACT_ATOMS: atom_id res chain seq x y z
N GLY A 1 10.94 9.41 2.05
CA GLY A 1 12.09 9.62 1.14
C GLY A 1 13.23 10.23 1.94
N PRO A 2 14.50 10.04 1.54
CA PRO A 2 15.64 10.45 2.35
C PRO A 2 16.07 11.92 2.17
N LYS A 3 15.62 12.59 1.08
CA LYS A 3 15.98 13.97 0.76
C LYS A 3 15.22 14.97 1.62
N SER A 4 15.80 16.16 1.81
CA SER A 4 15.06 17.36 2.22
C SER A 4 14.28 17.97 1.05
N VAL A 5 13.13 18.58 1.32
CA VAL A 5 12.27 19.21 0.30
C VAL A 5 12.91 20.43 -0.37
N TYR A 6 13.94 21.03 0.23
CA TYR A 6 14.66 22.18 -0.31
C TYR A 6 15.94 21.82 -1.08
N GLU A 7 16.30 20.53 -1.11
CA GLU A 7 17.45 20.09 -1.89
C GLU A 7 17.24 20.32 -3.38
N GLU A 8 18.35 20.54 -4.09
CA GLU A 8 18.31 20.61 -5.55
C GLU A 8 17.77 19.29 -6.13
N ASN A 9 16.82 19.39 -7.05
CA ASN A 9 16.14 18.23 -7.64
C ASN A 9 15.45 17.33 -6.59
N ALA A 10 14.98 17.90 -5.49
CA ALA A 10 14.09 17.22 -4.56
C ALA A 10 12.76 16.87 -5.27
N PRO A 11 12.25 15.63 -5.13
CA PRO A 11 10.96 15.25 -5.70
C PRO A 11 9.83 16.15 -5.18
N PHE A 12 9.00 16.68 -6.07
CA PHE A 12 7.89 17.56 -5.68
C PHE A 12 6.55 17.00 -6.16
N ILE A 13 5.47 17.46 -5.52
CA ILE A 13 4.10 17.09 -5.88
C ILE A 13 3.70 17.87 -7.14
N GLN A 14 3.32 17.15 -8.19
CA GLN A 14 2.88 17.75 -9.44
C GLN A 14 1.50 18.40 -9.29
N ASN A 15 1.26 19.53 -9.98
CA ASN A 15 0.02 20.30 -9.85
C ASN A 15 -1.25 19.47 -10.14
N PHE A 16 -1.19 18.55 -11.11
CA PHE A 16 -2.34 17.71 -11.46
C PHE A 16 -2.88 16.87 -10.28
N ILE A 17 -2.05 16.60 -9.27
CA ILE A 17 -2.47 15.89 -8.06
C ILE A 17 -3.43 16.78 -7.25
N PHE A 18 -3.14 18.07 -7.13
CA PHE A 18 -4.05 19.02 -6.47
C PHE A 18 -5.30 19.29 -7.31
N ASP A 19 -5.13 19.44 -8.63
CA ASP A 19 -6.22 19.70 -9.57
C ASP A 19 -7.22 18.53 -9.63
N SER A 20 -6.82 17.32 -9.24
CA SER A 20 -7.70 16.15 -9.19
C SER A 20 -8.86 16.30 -8.19
N GLY A 21 -8.71 17.13 -7.16
CA GLY A 21 -9.69 17.27 -6.08
C GLY A 21 -9.87 16.01 -5.20
N LEU A 22 -9.02 14.99 -5.38
CA LEU A 22 -9.06 13.75 -4.61
C LEU A 22 -8.39 13.90 -3.24
N PRO A 23 -8.77 13.11 -2.21
CA PRO A 23 -8.08 13.11 -0.93
C PRO A 23 -6.59 12.75 -1.06
N ILE A 24 -5.75 13.32 -0.20
CA ILE A 24 -4.30 13.10 -0.21
C ILE A 24 -3.83 12.69 1.19
N LEU A 25 -2.99 11.67 1.28
CA LEU A 25 -2.24 11.32 2.50
C LEU A 25 -0.74 11.40 2.21
N GLY A 26 -0.06 12.40 2.77
CA GLY A 26 1.39 12.52 2.75
C GLY A 26 2.03 11.80 3.93
N ILE A 27 3.01 10.93 3.66
CA ILE A 27 3.73 10.16 4.69
C ILE A 27 5.19 10.62 4.73
N CYS A 28 5.66 11.06 5.91
CA CYS A 28 7.00 11.58 6.16
C CYS A 28 7.38 12.66 5.13
N TYR A 29 8.28 12.37 4.19
CA TYR A 29 8.62 13.27 3.08
C TYR A 29 7.38 13.75 2.31
N GLY A 30 6.38 12.89 2.12
CA GLY A 30 5.13 13.28 1.46
C GLY A 30 4.37 14.36 2.23
N MET A 31 4.38 14.31 3.57
CA MET A 31 3.82 15.38 4.41
C MET A 31 4.61 16.68 4.23
N GLN A 32 5.94 16.61 4.20
CA GLN A 32 6.81 17.77 4.02
C GLN A 32 6.65 18.41 2.63
N ALA A 33 6.60 17.59 1.57
CA ALA A 33 6.39 18.04 0.20
C ALA A 33 5.00 18.69 0.04
N LEU A 34 3.97 18.11 0.68
CA LEU A 34 2.63 18.69 0.74
C LEU A 34 2.62 20.03 1.47
N THR A 35 3.28 20.12 2.62
CA THR A 35 3.45 21.37 3.36
C THR A 35 4.12 22.43 2.50
N HIS A 36 5.26 22.09 1.87
CA HIS A 36 6.05 23.02 1.07
C HIS A 36 5.27 23.53 -0.15
N ALA A 37 4.64 22.62 -0.90
CA ALA A 37 3.85 22.97 -2.09
C ALA A 37 2.65 23.89 -1.79
N LEU A 38 2.12 23.84 -0.56
CA LEU A 38 0.97 24.65 -0.14
C LEU A 38 1.37 25.89 0.68
N GLY A 39 2.65 26.27 0.68
CA GLY A 39 3.15 27.50 1.30
C GLY A 39 3.39 27.42 2.80
N GLY A 40 3.41 26.22 3.38
CA GLY A 40 3.92 25.99 4.74
C GLY A 40 5.46 26.00 4.80
N LYS A 41 6.01 25.80 5.99
CA LYS A 41 7.46 25.73 6.22
C LYS A 41 7.89 24.40 6.80
N VAL A 42 8.98 23.88 6.25
CA VAL A 42 9.70 22.72 6.74
C VAL A 42 11.08 23.22 7.17
N ASN A 43 11.61 22.71 8.28
CA ASN A 43 12.95 23.03 8.73
C ASN A 43 13.71 21.76 9.09
N PRO A 44 15.04 21.77 8.93
CA PRO A 44 15.89 20.76 9.51
C PRO A 44 15.69 20.72 11.03
N SER A 45 15.57 19.52 11.57
CA SER A 45 15.63 19.29 13.01
C SER A 45 17.08 19.06 13.41
N SER A 46 17.55 19.76 14.44
CA SER A 46 18.87 19.53 15.05
C SER A 46 18.95 18.14 15.70
N GLU A 47 17.80 17.61 16.13
CA GLU A 47 17.63 16.28 16.70
C GLU A 47 16.86 15.43 15.69
N ARG A 48 17.51 14.39 15.17
CA ARG A 48 16.86 13.45 14.27
C ARG A 48 16.09 12.43 15.09
N GLU A 49 14.79 12.35 14.87
CA GLU A 49 13.92 11.39 15.53
C GLU A 49 13.79 10.15 14.62
N TYR A 50 14.61 9.14 14.91
CA TYR A 50 14.51 7.82 14.28
C TYR A 50 14.13 6.82 15.36
N GLY A 51 12.97 6.22 15.22
CA GLY A 51 12.52 5.16 16.12
C GLY A 51 11.12 5.38 16.66
N PHE A 52 10.84 4.72 17.78
CA PHE A 52 9.56 4.84 18.47
C PHE A 52 9.39 6.23 19.08
N ALA A 53 8.22 6.82 18.88
CA ALA A 53 7.80 8.04 19.53
C ALA A 53 6.35 7.91 19.99
N GLU A 54 6.04 8.49 21.15
CA GLU A 54 4.67 8.71 21.58
C GLU A 54 4.12 9.97 20.91
N ILE A 55 2.85 9.89 20.49
CA ILE A 55 2.13 11.04 19.94
C ILE A 55 0.94 11.38 20.84
N GLU A 56 0.75 12.68 21.08
CA GLU A 56 -0.43 13.23 21.73
C GLU A 56 -1.42 13.66 20.66
N LEU A 57 -2.57 12.99 20.61
CA LEU A 57 -3.67 13.35 19.72
C LEU A 57 -4.36 14.61 20.22
N ILE A 58 -4.66 15.53 19.31
CA ILE A 58 -5.42 16.73 19.64
C ILE A 58 -6.91 16.40 19.54
N ASN A 59 -7.57 16.30 20.70
CA ASN A 59 -8.97 15.88 20.81
C ASN A 59 -9.94 16.69 19.93
N GLY A 60 -10.94 16.00 19.37
CA GLY A 60 -12.03 16.60 18.58
C GLY A 60 -11.60 17.14 17.20
N ARG A 61 -10.53 16.57 16.62
CA ARG A 61 -10.03 16.95 15.29
C ARG A 61 -9.82 15.71 14.42
N GLY A 62 -9.86 15.92 13.10
CA GLY A 62 -9.48 14.90 12.13
C GLY A 62 -10.66 14.14 11.54
N GLU A 63 -11.89 14.41 11.97
CA GLU A 63 -13.09 13.87 11.35
C GLU A 63 -13.43 14.61 10.06
N VAL A 64 -13.89 13.87 9.05
CA VAL A 64 -14.40 14.43 7.79
C VAL A 64 -15.83 13.99 7.55
N ILE A 65 -16.50 14.68 6.63
CA ILE A 65 -17.80 14.23 6.14
C ILE A 65 -17.55 13.28 4.96
N SER A 66 -18.00 12.04 5.11
CA SER A 66 -18.00 11.03 4.05
C SER A 66 -18.91 11.48 2.91
N PRO A 67 -18.75 10.96 1.68
CA PRO A 67 -19.65 11.29 0.57
C PRO A 67 -21.14 11.03 0.87
N GLU A 68 -21.43 10.10 1.78
CA GLU A 68 -22.78 9.75 2.26
C GLU A 68 -23.30 10.69 3.37
N GLY A 69 -22.59 11.77 3.68
CA GLY A 69 -22.98 12.77 4.66
C GLY A 69 -22.74 12.36 6.12
N ARG A 70 -21.99 11.27 6.37
CA ARG A 70 -21.70 10.80 7.73
C ARG A 70 -20.36 11.35 8.21
N LYS A 71 -20.30 11.70 9.51
CA LYS A 71 -19.03 12.08 10.14
C LYS A 71 -18.19 10.82 10.37
N THR A 72 -16.97 10.79 9.84
CA THR A 72 -16.02 9.69 10.06
C THR A 72 -15.45 9.74 11.49
N LEU A 73 -14.79 8.67 11.92
CA LEU A 73 -13.88 8.76 13.06
C LEU A 73 -12.69 9.68 12.71
N PRO A 74 -11.98 10.23 13.71
CA PRO A 74 -10.69 10.87 13.47
C PRO A 74 -9.69 9.91 12.82
N LEU A 75 -8.92 10.40 11.84
CA LEU A 75 -7.89 9.61 11.14
C LEU A 75 -6.91 8.90 12.08
N LEU A 76 -6.58 9.54 13.20
CA LEU A 76 -5.56 9.07 14.15
C LEU A 76 -6.16 8.37 15.39
N SER A 77 -7.47 8.11 15.42
CA SER A 77 -8.24 7.72 16.61
C SER A 77 -7.75 6.48 17.39
N SER A 78 -6.90 5.66 16.79
CA SER A 78 -6.36 4.43 17.38
C SER A 78 -4.84 4.43 17.57
N LEU A 79 -4.18 5.59 17.42
CA LEU A 79 -2.73 5.71 17.53
C LEU A 79 -2.30 6.32 18.87
N SER A 80 -1.21 5.80 19.42
CA SER A 80 -0.50 6.33 20.59
C SER A 80 1.01 6.32 20.36
N THR A 81 1.52 5.20 19.84
CA THR A 81 2.94 4.99 19.55
C THR A 81 3.15 4.83 18.06
N VAL A 82 4.14 5.51 17.49
CA VAL A 82 4.44 5.51 16.06
C VAL A 82 5.93 5.36 15.78
N TRP A 83 6.26 4.99 14.54
CA TRP A 83 7.63 4.95 14.05
C TRP A 83 8.00 6.22 13.28
N MET A 84 8.75 7.11 13.93
CA MET A 84 9.31 8.31 13.34
C MET A 84 10.57 7.98 12.54
N SER A 85 10.74 8.67 11.42
CA SER A 85 11.94 8.56 10.60
C SER A 85 12.17 9.85 9.82
N HIS A 86 12.57 10.92 10.52
CA HIS A 86 12.73 12.21 9.87
C HIS A 86 13.91 13.04 10.39
N GLY A 87 14.62 13.65 9.45
CA GLY A 87 15.60 14.70 9.72
C GLY A 87 14.97 16.10 9.70
N ASP A 88 13.97 16.30 8.86
CA ASP A 88 13.24 17.56 8.74
C ASP A 88 11.86 17.46 9.40
N LYS A 89 11.30 18.59 9.81
CA LYS A 89 9.94 18.66 10.37
C LYS A 89 9.20 19.90 9.91
N VAL A 90 7.88 19.80 9.88
CA VAL A 90 7.02 20.96 9.63
C VAL A 90 7.10 21.91 10.82
N THR A 91 7.24 23.21 10.54
CA THR A 91 7.29 24.29 11.56
C THR A 91 6.22 25.35 11.34
N GLN A 92 5.65 25.41 10.14
CA GLN A 92 4.50 26.25 9.83
C GLN A 92 3.53 25.47 8.94
N LEU A 93 2.31 25.31 9.43
CA LEU A 93 1.25 24.66 8.65
C LEU A 93 0.82 25.53 7.46
N PRO A 94 0.45 24.92 6.32
CA PRO A 94 -0.20 25.64 5.23
C PRO A 94 -1.54 26.24 5.66
N GLN A 95 -2.03 27.23 4.89
CA GLN A 95 -3.33 27.84 5.19
C GLN A 95 -4.47 26.79 5.15
N GLY A 96 -5.35 26.83 6.15
CA GLY A 96 -6.48 25.91 6.29
C GLY A 96 -6.11 24.52 6.84
N PHE A 97 -4.84 24.25 7.12
CA PHE A 97 -4.43 23.05 7.85
C PHE A 97 -4.50 23.27 9.37
N ILE A 98 -4.85 22.21 10.09
CA ILE A 98 -4.81 22.14 11.54
C ILE A 98 -3.86 21.02 11.98
N SER A 99 -3.27 21.19 13.17
CA SER A 99 -2.54 20.10 13.82
C SER A 99 -3.53 19.04 14.32
N LEU A 100 -3.21 17.78 14.08
CA LEU A 100 -3.99 16.61 14.50
C LEU A 100 -3.28 15.84 15.62
N ALA A 101 -1.94 15.87 15.64
CA ALA A 101 -1.14 15.28 16.69
C ALA A 101 0.21 15.99 16.80
N LYS A 102 0.82 15.89 17.98
CA LYS A 102 2.19 16.35 18.27
C LYS A 102 3.00 15.22 18.93
N SER A 103 4.31 15.27 18.83
CA SER A 103 5.25 14.49 19.66
C SER A 103 6.13 15.46 20.45
N GLU A 104 7.03 14.92 21.27
CA GLU A 104 8.04 15.71 21.99
C GLU A 104 8.88 16.57 21.03
N ASN A 105 9.29 15.99 19.89
CA ASN A 105 10.20 16.64 18.95
C ASN A 105 9.52 17.23 17.71
N SER A 106 8.23 16.96 17.50
CA SER A 106 7.47 17.44 16.35
C SER A 106 6.13 18.09 16.76
N PRO A 107 5.98 19.43 16.67
CA PRO A 107 4.73 20.11 17.00
C PRO A 107 3.58 19.73 16.05
N TYR A 108 3.92 19.21 14.87
CA TYR A 108 3.00 18.75 13.84
C TYR A 108 3.37 17.32 13.45
N ALA A 109 3.23 16.37 14.38
CA ALA A 109 3.41 14.94 14.09
C ALA A 109 2.36 14.44 13.09
N ALA A 110 1.20 15.09 13.05
CA ALA A 110 0.22 14.95 11.99
C ALA A 110 -0.56 16.25 11.76
N MET A 111 -1.00 16.47 10.53
CA MET A 111 -1.77 17.64 10.12
C MET A 111 -2.90 17.27 9.14
N GLY A 112 -3.90 18.12 9.03
CA GLY A 112 -4.92 17.93 7.99
C GLY A 112 -5.68 19.20 7.61
N ASN A 113 -6.13 19.25 6.37
CA ASN A 113 -7.15 20.15 5.86
C ASN A 113 -8.41 19.31 5.60
N LEU A 114 -9.41 19.47 6.47
CA LEU A 114 -10.59 18.60 6.50
C LEU A 114 -11.55 18.88 5.33
N GLU A 115 -11.58 20.11 4.83
CA GLU A 115 -12.38 20.51 3.67
C GLU A 115 -11.85 19.85 2.39
N LYS A 116 -10.54 19.92 2.17
CA LYS A 116 -9.86 19.31 1.01
C LYS A 116 -9.56 17.82 1.20
N LYS A 117 -9.79 17.28 2.39
CA LYS A 117 -9.42 15.90 2.78
C LYS A 117 -7.94 15.59 2.55
N TYR A 118 -7.08 16.57 2.83
CA TYR A 118 -5.62 16.41 2.75
C TYR A 118 -5.07 16.16 4.15
N PHE A 119 -4.24 15.14 4.29
CA PHE A 119 -3.66 14.70 5.53
C PHE A 119 -2.15 14.52 5.37
N GLY A 120 -1.42 14.74 6.46
CA GLY A 120 0.01 14.51 6.53
C GLY A 120 0.35 13.85 7.87
N VAL A 121 1.22 12.84 7.84
CA VAL A 121 1.79 12.21 9.03
C VAL A 121 3.32 12.20 8.92
N GLN A 122 3.99 12.50 10.03
CA GLN A 122 5.46 12.58 10.08
C GLN A 122 6.12 11.22 10.33
N PHE A 123 5.32 10.22 10.71
CA PHE A 123 5.68 8.82 10.96
C PHE A 123 5.24 7.89 9.83
N HIS A 124 5.64 6.62 9.90
CA HIS A 124 5.32 5.59 8.91
C HIS A 124 4.19 4.66 9.41
N PRO A 125 2.92 4.85 8.98
CA PRO A 125 1.83 3.95 9.35
C PRO A 125 1.90 2.56 8.69
N GLU A 126 2.70 2.41 7.64
CA GLU A 126 2.86 1.17 6.88
C GLU A 126 3.78 0.14 7.54
N VAL A 127 4.62 0.55 8.51
CA VAL A 127 5.56 -0.35 9.18
C VAL A 127 4.94 -0.97 10.42
N HIS A 128 5.31 -2.22 10.71
CA HIS A 128 4.83 -2.98 11.87
C HIS A 128 5.03 -2.23 13.20
N HIS A 129 6.08 -1.43 13.31
CA HIS A 129 6.40 -0.66 14.53
C HIS A 129 5.33 0.38 14.89
N THR A 130 4.55 0.88 13.92
CA THR A 130 3.40 1.75 14.19
C THR A 130 2.19 0.89 14.46
N LYS A 131 1.91 0.62 15.75
CA LYS A 131 0.72 -0.12 16.16
C LYS A 131 -0.53 0.58 15.64
N ASN A 132 -1.44 -0.16 15.01
CA ASN A 132 -2.64 0.36 14.35
C ASN A 132 -2.40 1.27 13.12
N GLY A 133 -1.16 1.36 12.60
CA GLY A 133 -0.87 2.14 11.39
C GLY A 133 -1.63 1.64 10.14
N ILE A 134 -1.79 0.33 9.99
CA ILE A 134 -2.63 -0.27 8.93
C ILE A 134 -4.10 0.12 9.09
N ALA A 135 -4.60 0.28 10.32
CA ALA A 135 -5.96 0.74 10.56
C ALA A 135 -6.16 2.20 10.10
N LEU A 136 -5.16 3.06 10.29
CA LEU A 136 -5.15 4.42 9.72
C LEU A 136 -5.21 4.38 8.19
N ILE A 137 -4.34 3.59 7.55
CA ILE A 137 -4.32 3.49 6.08
C ILE A 137 -5.66 2.98 5.57
N LYS A 138 -6.22 1.95 6.20
CA LYS A 138 -7.54 1.41 5.86
C LYS A 138 -8.63 2.47 6.01
N HIS A 139 -8.62 3.23 7.10
CA HIS A 139 -9.60 4.31 7.31
C HIS A 139 -9.49 5.40 6.25
N PHE A 140 -8.26 5.81 5.89
CA PHE A 140 -8.05 6.77 4.81
C PHE A 140 -8.58 6.25 3.46
N VAL A 141 -8.24 5.01 3.08
CA VAL A 141 -8.63 4.44 1.79
C VAL A 141 -10.14 4.15 1.73
N VAL A 142 -10.71 3.50 2.74
CA VAL A 142 -12.10 3.05 2.71
C VAL A 142 -13.06 4.18 3.06
N ASP A 143 -12.81 4.91 4.14
CA ASP A 143 -13.80 5.85 4.68
C ASP A 143 -13.61 7.28 4.14
N ILE A 144 -12.37 7.74 3.96
CA ILE A 144 -12.08 9.10 3.49
C ILE A 144 -12.10 9.18 1.96
N CYS A 145 -11.42 8.25 1.28
CA CYS A 145 -11.43 8.14 -0.18
C CYS A 145 -12.68 7.44 -0.72
N ASN A 146 -13.52 6.87 0.15
CA ASN A 146 -14.74 6.14 -0.21
C ASN A 146 -14.49 5.00 -1.21
N VAL A 147 -13.40 4.26 -1.03
CA VAL A 147 -13.05 3.12 -1.90
C VAL A 147 -13.73 1.86 -1.37
N ASN A 148 -14.55 1.24 -2.22
CA ASN A 148 -15.09 -0.08 -1.95
C ASN A 148 -13.97 -1.14 -1.98
N PRO A 149 -13.74 -1.93 -0.92
CA PRO A 149 -12.70 -2.96 -0.88
C PRO A 149 -13.10 -4.21 -1.70
N SER A 150 -13.27 -4.03 -3.00
CA SER A 150 -13.66 -5.09 -3.94
C SER A 150 -12.47 -5.92 -4.42
N TRP A 151 -11.22 -5.46 -4.19
CA TRP A 151 -10.00 -6.19 -4.55
C TRP A 151 -9.76 -7.37 -3.59
N THR A 152 -10.40 -8.48 -3.92
CA THR A 152 -10.39 -9.74 -3.15
C THR A 152 -9.78 -10.88 -3.98
N PRO A 153 -9.22 -11.93 -3.36
CA PRO A 153 -8.71 -13.09 -4.10
C PRO A 153 -9.69 -13.64 -5.13
N ASN A 154 -10.98 -13.75 -4.78
CA ASN A 154 -12.01 -14.24 -5.71
C ASN A 154 -12.19 -13.30 -6.91
N SER A 155 -12.30 -11.98 -6.69
CA SER A 155 -12.43 -11.01 -7.79
C SER A 155 -11.23 -11.05 -8.74
N ILE A 156 -10.02 -11.23 -8.20
CA ILE A 156 -8.79 -11.32 -8.99
C ILE A 156 -8.80 -12.59 -9.83
N ILE A 157 -9.20 -13.73 -9.24
CA ILE A 157 -9.33 -15.01 -9.95
C ILE A 157 -10.33 -14.87 -11.10
N ASP A 158 -11.51 -14.33 -10.84
CA ASP A 158 -12.57 -14.18 -11.84
C ASP A 158 -12.15 -13.26 -13.00
N GLU A 159 -11.55 -12.11 -12.69
CA GLU A 159 -11.04 -11.16 -13.69
C GLU A 159 -9.90 -11.78 -14.51
N SER A 160 -8.98 -12.47 -13.84
CA SER A 160 -7.84 -13.10 -14.50
C SER A 160 -8.26 -14.24 -15.42
N VAL A 161 -9.19 -15.11 -14.98
CA VAL A 161 -9.75 -16.18 -15.81
C VAL A 161 -10.38 -15.61 -17.08
N LYS A 162 -11.16 -14.53 -16.94
CA LYS A 162 -11.78 -13.86 -18.09
C LYS A 162 -10.72 -13.31 -19.07
N LYS A 163 -9.69 -12.62 -18.56
CA LYS A 163 -8.60 -12.08 -19.37
C LYS A 163 -7.83 -13.19 -20.09
N ILE A 164 -7.49 -14.26 -19.39
CA ILE A 164 -6.77 -15.41 -19.97
C ILE A 164 -7.60 -16.04 -21.09
N ARG A 165 -8.88 -16.32 -20.87
CA ARG A 165 -9.76 -16.87 -21.92
C ARG A 165 -9.82 -15.98 -23.15
N GLN A 166 -10.01 -14.68 -22.95
CA GLN A 166 -10.08 -13.72 -24.05
C GLN A 166 -8.77 -13.63 -24.84
N GLN A 167 -7.64 -13.67 -24.16
CA GLN A 167 -6.33 -13.57 -24.78
C GLN A 167 -5.91 -14.87 -25.49
N VAL A 168 -6.18 -16.02 -24.90
CA VAL A 168 -5.74 -17.33 -25.41
C VAL A 168 -6.67 -17.84 -26.52
N GLY A 169 -7.98 -17.65 -26.38
CA GLY A 169 -8.97 -18.25 -27.28
C GLY A 169 -8.83 -19.77 -27.31
N ASP A 170 -8.73 -20.35 -28.51
CA ASP A 170 -8.61 -21.80 -28.71
C ASP A 170 -7.16 -22.32 -28.79
N ASN A 171 -6.17 -21.45 -28.54
CA ASN A 171 -4.75 -21.84 -28.61
C ASN A 171 -4.34 -22.74 -27.44
N LYS A 172 -3.31 -23.58 -27.66
CA LYS A 172 -2.63 -24.29 -26.57
C LYS A 172 -1.64 -23.40 -25.86
N VAL A 173 -1.43 -23.64 -24.57
CA VAL A 173 -0.48 -22.93 -23.71
C VAL A 173 0.48 -23.94 -23.09
N LEU A 174 1.77 -23.63 -23.12
CA LEU A 174 2.81 -24.38 -22.40
C LEU A 174 3.26 -23.57 -21.20
N ALA A 175 3.26 -24.17 -20.01
CA ALA A 175 3.79 -23.56 -18.79
C ALA A 175 4.96 -24.37 -18.23
N ALA A 176 6.10 -23.72 -18.03
CA ALA A 176 7.18 -24.29 -17.24
C ALA A 176 6.87 -24.10 -15.75
N VAL A 177 6.82 -25.20 -15.02
CA VAL A 177 6.57 -25.25 -13.58
C VAL A 177 7.90 -25.59 -12.90
N SER A 178 8.31 -24.78 -11.92
CA SER A 178 9.55 -25.02 -11.16
C SER A 178 9.32 -25.70 -9.80
N GLY A 179 8.06 -25.80 -9.36
CA GLY A 179 7.69 -26.14 -7.98
C GLY A 179 7.54 -24.91 -7.08
N GLY A 180 8.10 -23.76 -7.48
CA GLY A 180 7.89 -22.49 -6.79
C GLY A 180 6.45 -21.99 -6.88
N VAL A 181 6.01 -21.26 -5.84
CA VAL A 181 4.63 -20.79 -5.69
C VAL A 181 4.13 -19.96 -6.87
N ASP A 182 4.96 -19.10 -7.45
CA ASP A 182 4.57 -18.22 -8.54
C ASP A 182 4.17 -19.00 -9.80
N SER A 183 5.05 -19.91 -10.26
CA SER A 183 4.77 -20.75 -11.43
C SER A 183 3.59 -21.69 -11.19
N SER A 184 3.42 -22.16 -9.95
CA SER A 184 2.34 -23.06 -9.57
C SER A 184 0.99 -22.37 -9.55
N VAL A 185 0.89 -21.17 -8.97
CA VAL A 185 -0.34 -20.37 -8.97
C VAL A 185 -0.68 -19.90 -10.38
N ALA A 186 0.32 -19.47 -11.17
CA ALA A 186 0.11 -19.09 -12.55
C ALA A 186 -0.46 -20.24 -13.38
N ALA A 187 0.14 -21.43 -13.30
CA ALA A 187 -0.35 -22.61 -14.00
C ALA A 187 -1.75 -23.03 -13.52
N ALA A 188 -2.02 -23.00 -12.20
CA ALA A 188 -3.35 -23.28 -11.67
C ALA A 188 -4.42 -22.29 -12.17
N LEU A 189 -4.08 -21.01 -12.28
CA LEU A 189 -5.00 -19.97 -12.76
C LEU A 189 -5.28 -20.11 -14.26
N VAL A 190 -4.25 -20.42 -15.05
CA VAL A 190 -4.40 -20.72 -16.48
C VAL A 190 -5.21 -21.99 -16.66
N HIS A 191 -4.93 -23.07 -15.92
CA HIS A 191 -5.71 -24.30 -15.96
C HIS A 191 -7.19 -24.06 -15.63
N LYS A 192 -7.49 -23.27 -14.60
CA LYS A 192 -8.87 -22.87 -14.28
C LYS A 192 -9.54 -22.12 -15.44
N ALA A 193 -8.77 -21.37 -16.22
CA ALA A 193 -9.29 -20.61 -17.34
C ALA A 193 -9.54 -21.47 -18.58
N ILE A 194 -8.58 -22.31 -18.98
CA ILE A 194 -8.56 -22.96 -20.31
C ILE A 194 -8.45 -24.50 -20.26
N GLY A 195 -8.43 -25.09 -19.06
CA GLY A 195 -8.38 -26.55 -18.86
C GLY A 195 -7.26 -27.22 -19.65
N ASP A 196 -7.63 -28.24 -20.42
CA ASP A 196 -6.74 -29.11 -21.21
C ASP A 196 -5.99 -28.39 -22.35
N GLN A 197 -6.27 -27.11 -22.59
CA GLN A 197 -5.41 -26.30 -23.47
C GLN A 197 -4.03 -26.03 -22.84
N LEU A 198 -3.92 -26.15 -21.51
CA LEU A 198 -2.67 -26.01 -20.78
C LEU A 198 -1.92 -27.34 -20.71
N ILE A 199 -0.64 -27.28 -21.09
CA ILE A 199 0.34 -28.34 -20.87
C ILE A 199 1.39 -27.78 -19.90
N CYS A 200 1.60 -28.45 -18.77
CA CYS A 200 2.64 -28.11 -17.82
C CYS A 200 3.89 -28.96 -18.08
N MET A 201 5.06 -28.35 -17.91
CA MET A 201 6.36 -29.02 -18.00
C MET A 201 7.16 -28.74 -16.73
N PHE A 202 7.61 -29.80 -16.08
CA PHE A 202 8.45 -29.76 -14.89
C PHE A 202 9.77 -30.48 -15.19
N VAL A 203 10.90 -29.85 -14.85
CA VAL A 203 12.24 -30.39 -15.10
C VAL A 203 12.93 -30.61 -13.76
N ASP A 204 13.18 -31.88 -13.41
CA ASP A 204 14.01 -32.25 -12.28
C ASP A 204 15.49 -32.18 -12.69
N THR A 205 16.16 -31.15 -12.21
CA THR A 205 17.60 -30.94 -12.49
C THR A 205 18.51 -31.81 -11.63
N GLY A 206 17.96 -32.61 -10.70
CA GLY A 206 18.69 -33.35 -9.68
C GLY A 206 19.16 -32.48 -8.49
N LEU A 207 18.73 -31.20 -8.43
CA LEU A 207 19.12 -30.23 -7.40
C LEU A 207 17.95 -29.76 -6.54
N LEU A 208 16.82 -30.45 -6.61
CA LEU A 208 15.63 -30.15 -5.83
C LEU A 208 15.78 -30.60 -4.37
N ARG A 209 14.90 -30.09 -3.50
CA ARG A 209 14.80 -30.57 -2.12
C ARG A 209 14.31 -32.01 -2.10
N HIS A 210 14.54 -32.68 -0.97
CA HIS A 210 14.07 -34.04 -0.75
C HIS A 210 12.57 -34.16 -1.04
N ASN A 211 12.20 -35.06 -1.96
CA ASN A 211 10.84 -35.35 -2.44
C ASN A 211 10.09 -34.23 -3.19
N GLU A 212 10.70 -33.07 -3.42
CA GLU A 212 10.01 -31.93 -4.03
C GLU A 212 9.43 -32.26 -5.42
N GLY A 213 10.17 -32.99 -6.26
CA GLY A 213 9.67 -33.40 -7.57
C GLY A 213 8.40 -34.28 -7.52
N ALA A 214 8.32 -35.19 -6.54
CA ALA A 214 7.15 -36.04 -6.34
C ALA A 214 5.94 -35.23 -5.82
N GLU A 215 6.18 -34.29 -4.90
CA GLU A 215 5.16 -33.40 -4.36
C GLU A 215 4.57 -32.50 -5.45
N VAL A 216 5.42 -31.90 -6.29
CA VAL A 216 4.98 -31.08 -7.42
C VAL A 216 4.18 -31.93 -8.41
N ALA A 217 4.66 -33.11 -8.77
CA ALA A 217 3.95 -33.99 -9.69
C ALA A 217 2.56 -34.38 -9.17
N SER A 218 2.45 -34.73 -7.88
CA SER A 218 1.15 -35.06 -7.26
C SER A 218 0.22 -33.85 -7.17
N ALA A 219 0.73 -32.67 -6.78
CA ALA A 219 -0.09 -31.46 -6.70
C ALA A 219 -0.73 -31.09 -8.05
N PHE A 220 0.00 -31.28 -9.16
CA PHE A 220 -0.49 -30.96 -10.49
C PHE A 220 -1.36 -32.05 -11.10
N ARG A 221 -0.95 -33.32 -11.01
CA ARG A 221 -1.70 -34.42 -11.62
C ARG A 221 -2.92 -34.80 -10.80
N ASP A 222 -2.76 -34.98 -9.49
CA ASP A 222 -3.82 -35.46 -8.61
C ASP A 222 -4.65 -34.30 -8.05
N GLY A 223 -3.98 -33.19 -7.68
CA GLY A 223 -4.64 -32.03 -7.09
C GLY A 223 -5.35 -31.15 -8.12
N LEU A 224 -4.63 -30.72 -9.16
CA LEU A 224 -5.14 -29.80 -10.18
C LEU A 224 -5.81 -30.53 -11.37
N GLY A 225 -5.42 -31.78 -11.64
CA GLY A 225 -5.88 -32.53 -12.81
C GLY A 225 -5.25 -32.09 -14.13
N ALA A 226 -4.12 -31.35 -14.07
CA ALA A 226 -3.48 -30.79 -15.25
C ALA A 226 -2.53 -31.80 -15.92
N GLU A 227 -2.42 -31.74 -17.26
CA GLU A 227 -1.39 -32.47 -17.99
C GLU A 227 -0.01 -31.96 -17.56
N LEU A 228 0.81 -32.84 -16.98
CA LEU A 228 2.17 -32.53 -16.53
C LEU A 228 3.20 -33.50 -17.13
N ILE A 229 4.07 -32.95 -17.98
CA ILE A 229 5.27 -33.60 -18.49
C ILE A 229 6.39 -33.39 -17.47
N THR A 230 6.99 -34.49 -16.99
CA THR A 230 8.13 -34.47 -16.07
C THR A 230 9.38 -34.98 -16.79
N ILE A 231 10.46 -34.19 -16.77
CA ILE A 231 11.76 -34.47 -17.41
C ILE A 231 12.84 -34.55 -16.35
#